data_AF-A0AAD6U8M3-F1
#
_entry.id   AF-A0AAD6U8M3-F1
#
_cell.length_a   1.000
_cell.length_b   1.000
_cell.length_c   1.000
_cell.angle_alpha   90.00
_cell.angle_beta   90.00
_cell.angle_gamma   90.00
#
_symmetry.space_group_name_H-M   'P 1'
#
loop_
_entity.id
_entity.type
_entity.pdbx_description
1 polymer ?
#
loop_
_entity_poly.entity_id
_entity_poly.type
_entity_poly.pdbx_seq_one_letter_code
_entity_poly.pdbx_strand_id
1 'polypeptide(L)'
;MFSFAIVLFSSLILPAACQFSGGDDDAESTGFHPDPLTAGTFALLCIFAVCYSVLIIWTFVALVTSRGHRAPYAFLLPALVFFAWSNATYIALIILVNIPAIVFSDDLPPLLVPALTFVNYLFNDWGLVLIFLAVIAVIWNRESALRAATEGKSGGHHPALIAVHATLAALVFILGTAAEGYNMETNVRYYLRDDDERRFLTRRQLARRIITYQQLFYAFSSFAILMGVDVIVSATLLWRAWKNAAISDKVTNIMLYVVAPLYGLLSLVIMIFTIVFSPSGLPRSAGRAAFESASLANVLLATGLLLAVATTLLVLALRKRNWTPGGAAPPMQQQPYWAPQPQQYTYAAPPPGTQSGYVHGHFPHGPPMAFAPGPGPAVDPTLAPQAPPAARNSYAYASGPSTPQGPSPYAPPRPGSYYSHASSHAPASPPLASAVPGGYTPPASAYGGAASPGGYSPPSSSQGPSTPAAACGEDGTASRVTR
;
A
#
# COMPACT_ATOMS: atom_id res chain seq x y z
N MET A 1 -4.62 8.06 21.03
CA MET A 1 -3.45 8.93 20.76
C MET A 1 -2.38 8.83 21.85
N PHE A 2 -2.71 8.83 23.14
CA PHE A 2 -1.72 8.73 24.22
C PHE A 2 -0.89 7.43 24.17
N SER A 3 -1.51 6.26 24.02
CA SER A 3 -0.79 4.98 23.86
C SER A 3 0.07 4.91 22.59
N PHE A 4 -0.32 5.62 21.53
CA PHE A 4 0.46 5.70 20.29
C PHE A 4 1.74 6.51 20.48
N ALA A 5 1.63 7.67 21.14
CA ALA A 5 2.80 8.46 21.51
C ALA A 5 3.74 7.63 22.38
N ILE A 6 3.22 6.90 23.38
CA ILE A 6 4.05 6.04 24.24
C ILE A 6 4.77 4.97 23.43
N VAL A 7 4.10 4.21 22.56
CA VAL A 7 4.76 3.16 21.75
C VAL A 7 5.81 3.75 20.80
N LEU A 8 5.51 4.89 20.16
CA LEU A 8 6.43 5.55 19.24
C LEU A 8 7.63 6.16 19.97
N PHE A 9 7.41 6.85 21.09
CA PHE A 9 8.50 7.40 21.90
C PHE A 9 9.32 6.30 22.58
N SER A 10 8.69 5.25 23.13
CA SER A 10 9.41 4.12 23.72
C SER A 10 10.25 3.38 22.69
N SER A 11 9.75 3.17 21.47
CA SER A 11 10.52 2.54 20.40
C SER A 11 11.68 3.40 19.87
N LEU A 12 11.59 4.73 19.97
CA LEU A 12 12.68 5.66 19.65
C LEU A 12 13.70 5.82 20.78
N ILE A 13 13.27 5.71 22.05
CA ILE A 13 14.11 5.92 23.25
C ILE A 13 14.84 4.63 23.65
N LEU A 14 14.22 3.45 23.53
CA LEU A 14 14.84 2.16 23.87
C LEU A 14 16.25 1.96 23.26
N PRO A 15 16.46 2.20 21.95
CA PRO A 15 17.77 1.99 21.33
C PRO A 15 18.86 2.90 21.90
N ALA A 16 18.52 4.17 22.17
CA ALA A 16 19.44 5.09 22.82
C ALA A 16 19.77 4.63 24.24
N ALA A 17 18.77 4.15 25.00
CA ALA A 17 18.98 3.59 26.32
C ALA A 17 19.85 2.31 26.30
N CYS A 18 19.71 1.47 25.27
CA CYS A 18 20.52 0.26 25.11
C CYS A 18 21.99 0.54 24.73
N GLN A 19 22.31 1.70 24.16
CA GLN A 19 23.69 2.08 23.80
C GLN A 19 24.50 2.68 24.97
N PHE A 20 23.83 3.21 25.99
CA PHE A 20 24.50 3.91 27.11
C PHE A 20 25.08 2.97 28.19
N SER A 21 24.94 1.64 28.06
CA SER A 21 25.41 0.66 29.06
C SER A 21 26.88 0.23 28.90
N GLY A 22 27.71 0.99 28.17
CA GLY A 22 29.08 0.63 27.82
C GLY A 22 30.17 1.28 28.69
N GLY A 23 30.16 1.02 29.99
CA GLY A 23 31.18 1.51 30.93
C GLY A 23 31.98 0.42 31.66
N ASP A 24 31.50 -0.82 31.66
CA ASP A 24 32.20 -1.94 32.29
C ASP A 24 32.63 -2.94 31.21
N ASP A 25 33.91 -3.29 31.19
CA ASP A 25 34.54 -4.19 30.22
C ASP A 25 33.94 -5.62 30.23
N ASP A 26 33.08 -5.95 31.22
CA ASP A 26 32.34 -7.22 31.30
C ASP A 26 30.92 -7.16 30.67
N ALA A 27 30.46 -5.98 30.21
CA ALA A 27 29.13 -5.79 29.62
C ALA A 27 29.06 -6.10 28.10
N GLU A 28 30.16 -6.59 27.52
CA GLU A 28 30.32 -6.81 26.07
C GLU A 28 29.32 -7.83 25.48
N SER A 29 28.59 -8.60 26.30
CA SER A 29 27.70 -9.68 25.82
C SER A 29 26.19 -9.39 25.87
N THR A 30 25.72 -8.27 26.42
CA THR A 30 24.27 -8.00 26.60
C THR A 30 23.73 -6.83 25.77
N GLY A 31 24.60 -6.09 25.09
CA GLY A 31 24.22 -4.91 24.29
C GLY A 31 23.45 -5.22 23.01
N PHE A 32 22.80 -4.19 22.46
CA PHE A 32 22.20 -4.23 21.13
C PHE A 32 23.32 -4.17 20.06
N HIS A 33 23.63 -5.30 19.45
CA HIS A 33 24.67 -5.43 18.43
C HIS A 33 24.09 -5.90 17.08
N PRO A 34 23.26 -5.07 16.40
CA PRO A 34 22.74 -5.42 15.09
C PRO A 34 23.89 -5.48 14.08
N ASP A 35 23.75 -6.34 13.07
CA ASP A 35 24.61 -6.24 11.90
C ASP A 35 24.44 -4.87 11.19
N PRO A 36 25.43 -4.41 10.40
CA PRO A 36 25.41 -3.07 9.80
C PRO A 36 24.16 -2.78 8.94
N LEU A 37 23.58 -3.80 8.31
CA LEU A 37 22.40 -3.62 7.47
C LEU A 37 21.11 -3.55 8.30
N THR A 38 21.00 -4.36 9.35
CA THR A 38 19.93 -4.21 10.35
C THR A 38 19.99 -2.82 11.00
N ALA A 39 21.18 -2.32 11.33
CA ALA A 39 21.38 -0.95 11.84
C ALA A 39 20.92 0.13 10.83
N GLY A 40 21.23 -0.06 9.54
CA GLY A 40 20.76 0.84 8.48
C GLY A 40 19.24 0.82 8.31
N THR A 41 18.62 -0.36 8.31
CA THR A 41 17.16 -0.53 8.25
C THR A 41 16.50 0.13 9.46
N PHE A 42 17.03 -0.11 10.64
CA PHE A 42 16.60 0.48 11.89
C PHE A 42 16.61 2.02 11.83
N ALA A 43 17.73 2.61 11.39
CA ALA A 43 17.86 4.05 11.25
C ALA A 43 16.84 4.64 10.27
N LEU A 44 16.60 3.97 9.13
CA LEU A 44 15.59 4.40 8.16
C LEU A 44 14.18 4.40 8.75
N LEU A 45 13.79 3.32 9.43
CA LEU A 45 12.47 3.22 10.06
C LEU A 45 12.27 4.33 11.11
N CYS A 46 13.30 4.65 11.89
CA CYS A 46 13.27 5.77 12.84
C CYS A 46 13.06 7.12 12.13
N ILE A 47 13.81 7.38 11.05
CA ILE A 47 13.64 8.60 10.24
C ILE A 47 12.22 8.69 9.71
N PHE A 48 11.71 7.62 9.08
CA PHE A 48 10.35 7.60 8.55
C PHE A 48 9.28 7.74 9.64
N ALA A 49 9.44 7.11 10.81
CA ALA A 49 8.53 7.26 11.93
C ALA A 49 8.44 8.72 12.41
N VAL A 50 9.58 9.43 12.49
CA VAL A 50 9.62 10.86 12.82
C VAL A 50 8.94 11.68 11.72
N CYS A 51 9.26 11.43 10.45
CA CYS A 51 8.64 12.13 9.33
C CYS A 51 7.11 11.94 9.31
N TYR A 52 6.61 10.72 9.50
CA TYR A 52 5.17 10.46 9.58
C TYR A 52 4.54 11.15 10.80
N SER A 53 5.22 11.20 11.95
CA SER A 53 4.74 11.94 13.12
C SER A 53 4.55 13.43 12.84
N VAL A 54 5.52 14.07 12.16
CA VAL A 54 5.41 15.46 11.72
C VAL A 54 4.25 15.63 10.73
N LEU A 55 4.12 14.72 9.76
CA LEU A 55 3.02 14.75 8.80
C LEU A 55 1.64 14.52 9.45
N ILE A 56 1.54 13.73 10.52
CA ILE A 56 0.29 13.53 11.28
C ILE A 56 -0.17 14.86 11.87
N ILE A 57 0.72 15.58 12.57
CA ILE A 57 0.41 16.88 13.16
C ILE A 57 0.00 17.86 12.06
N TRP A 58 0.75 17.88 10.96
CA TRP A 58 0.47 18.77 9.85
C TRP A 58 -0.87 18.45 9.15
N THR A 59 -1.18 17.16 8.98
CA THR A 59 -2.44 16.70 8.37
C THR A 59 -3.61 17.04 9.28
N PHE A 60 -3.44 16.93 10.59
CA PHE A 60 -4.46 17.34 11.56
C PHE A 60 -4.77 18.84 11.45
N VAL A 61 -3.73 19.69 11.42
CA VAL A 61 -3.91 21.14 11.21
C VAL A 61 -4.58 21.42 9.86
N ALA A 62 -4.17 20.72 8.79
CA ALA A 62 -4.79 20.84 7.47
C ALA A 62 -6.27 20.43 7.50
N LEU A 63 -6.63 19.33 8.16
CA LEU A 63 -8.00 18.84 8.29
C LEU A 63 -8.92 19.85 9.01
N VAL A 64 -8.42 20.46 10.09
CA VAL A 64 -9.17 21.48 10.84
C VAL A 64 -9.38 22.75 10.01
N THR A 65 -8.34 23.19 9.28
CA THR A 65 -8.33 24.48 8.56
C THR A 65 -8.93 24.44 7.15
N SER A 66 -9.02 23.27 6.51
CA SER A 66 -9.53 23.07 5.14
C SER A 66 -11.07 22.97 5.09
N ARG A 67 -11.76 24.11 5.22
CA ARG A 67 -13.23 24.12 5.00
C ARG A 67 -13.54 23.79 3.52
N GLY A 68 -14.35 22.75 3.29
CA GLY A 68 -14.85 22.36 1.95
C GLY A 68 -14.07 21.28 1.19
N HIS A 69 -12.90 20.84 1.67
CA HIS A 69 -12.09 19.80 1.02
C HIS A 69 -11.41 18.89 2.05
N ARG A 70 -12.17 18.49 3.08
CA ARG A 70 -11.69 17.68 4.22
C ARG A 70 -11.48 16.21 3.90
N ALA A 71 -12.22 15.67 2.93
CA ALA A 71 -12.25 14.23 2.65
C ALA A 71 -10.85 13.61 2.38
N PRO A 72 -9.97 14.22 1.55
CA PRO A 72 -8.61 13.73 1.37
C PRO A 72 -7.83 13.60 2.68
N TYR A 73 -7.95 14.59 3.57
CA TYR A 73 -7.23 14.60 4.85
C TYR A 73 -7.84 13.67 5.87
N ALA A 74 -9.15 13.41 5.77
CA ALA A 74 -9.84 12.43 6.62
C ALA A 74 -9.35 11.01 6.36
N PHE A 75 -8.95 10.68 5.12
CA PHE A 75 -8.30 9.41 4.78
C PHE A 75 -6.78 9.44 4.96
N LEU A 76 -6.13 10.57 4.67
CA LEU A 76 -4.67 10.71 4.81
C LEU A 76 -4.21 10.62 6.27
N LEU A 77 -4.96 11.20 7.21
CA LEU A 77 -4.61 11.19 8.64
C LEU A 77 -4.48 9.75 9.20
N PRO A 78 -5.49 8.87 9.09
CA PRO A 78 -5.35 7.49 9.54
C PRO A 78 -4.31 6.71 8.73
N ALA A 79 -4.11 6.99 7.43
CA ALA A 79 -3.03 6.38 6.65
C ALA A 79 -1.66 6.66 7.29
N LEU A 80 -1.39 7.92 7.63
CA LEU A 80 -0.14 8.33 8.26
C LEU A 80 0.04 7.73 9.67
N VAL A 81 -1.05 7.63 10.45
CA VAL A 81 -1.04 6.96 11.75
C VAL A 81 -0.68 5.48 11.58
N PHE A 82 -1.24 4.79 10.60
CA PHE A 82 -0.94 3.39 10.34
C PHE A 82 0.49 3.18 9.85
N PHE A 83 1.01 4.04 8.96
CA PHE A 83 2.42 3.96 8.58
C PHE A 83 3.37 4.23 9.75
N ALA A 84 3.07 5.23 10.59
CA ALA A 84 3.86 5.48 11.80
C ALA A 84 3.81 4.29 12.77
N TRP A 85 2.65 3.67 12.94
CA TRP A 85 2.47 2.49 13.79
C TRP A 85 3.25 1.29 13.24
N SER A 86 3.13 1.00 11.94
CA SER A 86 3.87 -0.05 11.26
C SER A 86 5.38 0.10 11.49
N ASN A 87 5.93 1.29 11.24
CA ASN A 87 7.35 1.57 11.50
C ASN A 87 7.71 1.36 12.98
N ALA A 88 6.92 1.85 13.93
CA ALA A 88 7.17 1.67 15.36
C ALA A 88 7.17 0.19 15.78
N THR A 89 6.23 -0.61 15.25
CA THR A 89 6.20 -2.05 15.51
C THR A 89 7.37 -2.79 14.88
N TYR A 90 7.84 -2.33 13.71
CA TYR A 90 8.99 -2.95 13.07
C TYR A 90 10.30 -2.60 13.80
N ILE A 91 10.45 -1.36 14.28
CA ILE A 91 11.52 -0.93 15.17
C ILE A 91 11.55 -1.82 16.43
N ALA A 92 10.41 -2.02 17.08
CA ALA A 92 10.30 -2.88 18.25
C ALA A 92 10.71 -4.33 17.95
N LEU A 93 10.30 -4.87 16.80
CA LEU A 93 10.68 -6.21 16.35
C LEU A 93 12.20 -6.33 16.13
N ILE A 94 12.84 -5.34 15.50
CA ILE A 94 14.30 -5.32 15.29
C ILE A 94 15.03 -5.34 16.63
N ILE A 95 14.62 -4.48 17.57
CA ILE A 95 15.21 -4.43 18.91
C ILE A 95 15.08 -5.79 19.60
N LEU A 96 13.87 -6.36 19.59
CA LEU A 96 13.57 -7.62 20.26
C LEU A 96 14.40 -8.79 19.74
N VAL A 97 14.62 -8.86 18.42
CA VAL A 97 15.37 -9.95 17.79
C VAL A 97 16.89 -9.80 17.94
N ASN A 98 17.40 -8.59 18.20
CA ASN A 98 18.84 -8.30 18.23
C ASN A 98 19.38 -7.97 19.64
N ILE A 99 18.60 -8.16 20.70
CA ILE A 99 19.09 -8.12 22.08
C ILE A 99 19.16 -9.57 22.61
N PRO A 100 20.37 -10.16 22.71
CA PRO A 100 20.54 -11.55 23.13
C PRO A 100 19.88 -11.85 24.47
N ALA A 101 20.01 -10.94 25.44
CA ALA A 101 19.45 -11.09 26.79
C ALA A 101 17.91 -11.22 26.80
N ILE A 102 17.22 -10.64 25.82
CA ILE A 102 15.75 -10.69 25.71
C ILE A 102 15.31 -11.91 24.90
N VAL A 103 16.09 -12.29 23.88
CA VAL A 103 15.81 -13.47 23.05
C VAL A 103 15.84 -14.77 23.87
N PHE A 104 16.69 -14.82 24.90
CA PHE A 104 16.85 -15.99 25.78
C PHE A 104 16.12 -15.87 27.13
N SER A 105 15.32 -14.83 27.36
CA SER A 105 14.50 -14.79 28.57
C SER A 105 13.27 -15.68 28.38
N ASP A 106 13.11 -16.71 29.22
CA ASP A 106 11.89 -17.53 29.30
C ASP A 106 10.63 -16.69 29.60
N ASP A 107 10.81 -15.45 30.04
CA ASP A 107 9.75 -14.50 30.41
C ASP A 107 9.06 -13.83 29.20
N LEU A 108 9.61 -13.94 27.99
CA LEU A 108 9.01 -13.27 26.84
C LEU A 108 7.79 -14.04 26.32
N PRO A 109 6.61 -13.43 26.17
CA PRO A 109 5.45 -14.13 25.65
C PRO A 109 5.74 -14.70 24.24
N PRO A 110 5.52 -16.01 23.99
CA PRO A 110 5.87 -16.67 22.72
C PRO A 110 5.13 -16.08 21.51
N LEU A 111 4.05 -15.34 21.76
CA LEU A 111 3.23 -14.68 20.75
C LEU A 111 3.64 -13.24 20.44
N LEU A 112 4.60 -12.66 21.16
CA LEU A 112 4.97 -11.25 20.99
C LEU A 112 5.55 -10.97 19.59
N VAL A 113 6.49 -11.79 19.13
CA VAL A 113 7.11 -11.68 17.79
C VAL A 113 6.06 -11.84 16.67
N PRO A 114 5.22 -12.90 16.67
CA PRO A 114 4.12 -13.02 15.71
C PRO A 114 3.16 -11.82 15.73
N ALA A 115 2.78 -11.35 16.90
CA ALA A 115 1.85 -10.23 17.05
C ALA A 115 2.44 -8.93 16.49
N LEU A 116 3.70 -8.60 16.80
CA LEU A 116 4.37 -7.41 16.26
C LEU A 116 4.50 -7.49 14.74
N THR A 117 4.82 -8.67 14.21
CA THR A 117 4.92 -8.91 12.76
C THR A 117 3.58 -8.71 12.07
N PHE A 118 2.52 -9.32 12.60
CA PHE A 118 1.15 -9.17 12.10
C PHE A 118 0.70 -7.71 12.10
N VAL A 119 0.90 -7.01 13.23
CA VAL A 119 0.48 -5.62 13.38
C VAL A 119 1.26 -4.70 12.41
N ASN A 120 2.55 -4.95 12.23
CA ASN A 120 3.38 -4.21 11.28
C ASN A 120 2.81 -4.29 9.85
N TYR A 121 2.64 -5.51 9.33
CA TYR A 121 2.19 -5.71 7.96
C TYR A 121 0.73 -5.28 7.76
N LEU A 122 -0.15 -5.60 8.71
CA LEU A 122 -1.56 -5.22 8.64
C LEU A 122 -1.74 -3.70 8.53
N PHE A 123 -1.07 -2.93 9.39
CA PHE A 123 -1.19 -1.48 9.34
C PHE A 123 -0.53 -0.88 8.11
N ASN A 124 0.58 -1.46 7.62
CA ASN A 124 1.17 -1.01 6.37
C ASN A 124 0.20 -1.18 5.19
N ASP A 125 -0.43 -2.34 5.08
CA ASP A 125 -1.39 -2.65 4.01
C ASP A 125 -2.64 -1.77 4.10
N TRP A 126 -3.18 -1.57 5.31
CA TRP A 126 -4.30 -0.68 5.53
C TRP A 126 -3.95 0.79 5.24
N GLY A 127 -2.73 1.21 5.57
CA GLY A 127 -2.20 2.52 5.22
C GLY A 127 -2.19 2.74 3.70
N LEU A 128 -1.81 1.72 2.93
CA LEU A 128 -1.82 1.75 1.46
C LEU A 128 -3.23 1.98 0.89
N VAL A 129 -4.24 1.28 1.44
CA VAL A 129 -5.65 1.49 1.04
C VAL A 129 -6.11 2.91 1.36
N LEU A 130 -5.79 3.41 2.55
CA LEU A 130 -6.22 4.74 2.98
C LEU A 130 -5.55 5.86 2.18
N ILE A 131 -4.28 5.71 1.80
CA ILE A 131 -3.63 6.71 0.94
C ILE A 131 -4.18 6.67 -0.49
N PHE A 132 -4.54 5.49 -1.01
CA PHE A 132 -5.29 5.38 -2.27
C PHE A 132 -6.61 6.16 -2.18
N LEU A 133 -7.41 5.93 -1.15
CA LEU A 133 -8.67 6.65 -0.94
C LEU A 133 -8.47 8.16 -0.75
N ALA A 134 -7.38 8.59 -0.12
CA ALA A 134 -7.02 10.01 -0.01
C ALA A 134 -6.77 10.64 -1.39
N VAL A 135 -6.04 9.96 -2.27
CA VAL A 135 -5.78 10.38 -3.65
C VAL A 135 -7.09 10.46 -4.44
N ILE A 136 -7.93 9.42 -4.39
CA ILE A 136 -9.24 9.39 -5.06
C ILE A 136 -10.16 10.50 -4.55
N ALA A 137 -10.17 10.77 -3.23
CA ALA A 137 -10.93 11.87 -2.66
C ALA A 137 -10.49 13.24 -3.18
N VAL A 138 -9.20 13.44 -3.51
CA VAL A 138 -8.75 14.67 -4.19
C VAL A 138 -9.35 14.76 -5.59
N ILE A 139 -9.30 13.66 -6.34
CA ILE A 139 -9.85 13.59 -7.70
C ILE A 139 -11.35 13.91 -7.67
N TRP A 140 -12.12 13.27 -6.80
CA TRP A 140 -13.57 13.53 -6.67
C TRP A 140 -13.90 14.96 -6.27
N ASN A 141 -13.13 15.55 -5.35
CA ASN A 141 -13.31 16.97 -5.00
C ASN A 141 -13.09 17.87 -6.23
N ARG A 142 -12.11 17.54 -7.08
CA ARG A 142 -11.83 18.30 -8.31
C ARG A 142 -12.86 18.05 -9.40
N GLU A 143 -13.38 16.85 -9.55
CA GLU A 143 -14.52 16.57 -10.45
C GLU A 143 -15.76 17.36 -10.03
N SER A 144 -16.07 17.38 -8.73
CA SER A 144 -17.17 18.19 -8.18
C SER A 144 -16.97 19.68 -8.46
N ALA A 145 -15.74 20.19 -8.29
CA ALA A 145 -15.40 21.57 -8.59
C ALA A 145 -15.53 21.89 -10.10
N LEU A 146 -15.11 20.97 -10.98
CA LEU A 146 -15.28 21.12 -12.42
C LEU A 146 -16.76 21.18 -12.81
N ARG A 147 -17.57 20.29 -12.23
CA ARG A 147 -19.02 20.27 -12.44
C ARG A 147 -19.67 21.59 -12.03
N ALA A 148 -19.29 22.12 -10.87
CA ALA A 148 -19.78 23.42 -10.42
C ALA A 148 -19.34 24.56 -11.37
N ALA A 149 -18.08 24.57 -11.80
CA ALA A 149 -17.54 25.61 -12.68
C ALA A 149 -18.12 25.57 -14.11
N THR A 150 -18.62 24.41 -14.55
CA THR A 150 -19.22 24.21 -15.88
C THR A 150 -20.75 24.20 -15.85
N GLU A 151 -21.37 24.59 -14.73
CA GLU A 151 -22.83 24.58 -14.56
C GLU A 151 -23.46 23.20 -14.84
N GLY A 152 -22.72 22.12 -14.57
CA GLY A 152 -23.14 20.75 -14.82
C GLY A 152 -22.86 20.21 -16.23
N LYS A 153 -22.31 21.01 -17.15
CA LYS A 153 -22.03 20.58 -18.54
C LYS A 153 -20.96 19.50 -18.65
N SER A 154 -20.05 19.40 -17.69
CA SER A 154 -18.94 18.41 -17.72
C SER A 154 -19.35 16.96 -17.38
N GLY A 155 -20.64 16.66 -17.20
CA GLY A 155 -21.10 15.34 -16.75
C GLY A 155 -20.86 15.11 -15.26
N GLY A 156 -21.62 14.18 -14.68
CA GLY A 156 -21.43 13.77 -13.27
C GLY A 156 -20.27 12.79 -13.11
N HIS A 157 -20.02 12.38 -11.86
CA HIS A 157 -19.11 11.26 -11.59
C HIS A 157 -19.54 10.03 -12.38
N HIS A 158 -18.60 9.42 -13.10
CA HIS A 158 -18.91 8.21 -13.85
C HIS A 158 -19.13 7.06 -12.86
N PRO A 159 -20.34 6.45 -12.78
CA PRO A 159 -20.65 5.46 -11.75
C PRO A 159 -19.74 4.23 -11.81
N ALA A 160 -19.28 3.86 -13.01
CA ALA A 160 -18.32 2.77 -13.18
C ALA A 160 -16.96 3.06 -12.52
N LEU A 161 -16.46 4.31 -12.54
CA LEU A 161 -15.19 4.64 -11.87
C LEU A 161 -15.33 4.57 -10.35
N ILE A 162 -16.45 5.06 -9.81
CA ILE A 162 -16.75 4.90 -8.38
C ILE A 162 -16.75 3.42 -7.99
N ALA A 163 -17.41 2.58 -8.78
CA ALA A 163 -17.44 1.13 -8.55
C ALA A 163 -16.04 0.51 -8.61
N VAL A 164 -15.20 0.91 -9.57
CA VAL A 164 -13.80 0.46 -9.68
C VAL A 164 -12.99 0.85 -8.45
N HIS A 165 -13.02 2.13 -8.03
CA HIS A 165 -12.26 2.58 -6.86
C HIS A 165 -12.70 1.85 -5.59
N ALA A 166 -14.01 1.70 -5.38
CA ALA A 166 -14.55 1.00 -4.22
C ALA A 166 -14.18 -0.49 -4.23
N THR A 167 -14.25 -1.14 -5.40
CA THR A 167 -13.90 -2.56 -5.55
C THR A 167 -12.42 -2.79 -5.31
N LEU A 168 -11.54 -1.95 -5.87
CA LEU A 168 -10.09 -2.03 -5.63
C LEU A 168 -9.76 -1.83 -4.15
N ALA A 169 -10.31 -0.78 -3.52
CA ALA A 169 -10.11 -0.53 -2.10
C ALA A 169 -10.58 -1.70 -1.23
N ALA A 170 -11.77 -2.26 -1.51
CA ALA A 170 -12.29 -3.40 -0.78
C ALA A 170 -11.45 -4.66 -0.97
N LEU A 171 -11.03 -4.97 -2.20
CA LEU A 171 -10.23 -6.16 -2.49
C LEU A 171 -8.86 -6.09 -1.82
N VAL A 172 -8.16 -4.95 -1.90
CA VAL A 172 -6.86 -4.77 -1.23
C VAL A 172 -7.02 -4.84 0.29
N PHE A 173 -8.07 -4.23 0.86
CA PHE A 173 -8.34 -4.32 2.28
C PHE A 173 -8.61 -5.76 2.75
N ILE A 174 -9.48 -6.49 2.05
CA ILE A 174 -9.85 -7.88 2.37
C ILE A 174 -8.63 -8.80 2.20
N LEU A 175 -7.92 -8.71 1.08
CA LEU A 175 -6.79 -9.58 0.78
C LEU A 175 -5.59 -9.31 1.70
N GLY A 176 -5.27 -8.05 2.00
CA GLY A 176 -4.20 -7.72 2.97
C GLY A 176 -4.53 -8.25 4.36
N THR A 177 -5.77 -8.03 4.83
CA THR A 177 -6.22 -8.57 6.12
C THR A 177 -6.21 -10.10 6.15
N ALA A 178 -6.64 -10.76 5.06
CA ALA A 178 -6.65 -12.21 4.96
C ALA A 178 -5.24 -12.79 4.89
N ALA A 179 -4.32 -12.19 4.12
CA ALA A 179 -2.94 -12.63 4.01
C ALA A 179 -2.26 -12.56 5.39
N GLU A 180 -2.33 -11.42 6.06
CA GLU A 180 -1.66 -11.25 7.34
C GLU A 180 -2.35 -12.02 8.48
N GLY A 181 -3.68 -12.15 8.46
CA GLY A 181 -4.40 -13.02 9.39
C GLY A 181 -3.98 -14.49 9.25
N TYR A 182 -3.80 -14.96 8.02
CA TYR A 182 -3.32 -16.32 7.75
C TYR A 182 -1.85 -16.51 8.14
N ASN A 183 -1.02 -15.48 7.93
CA ASN A 183 0.38 -15.45 8.39
C ASN A 183 0.44 -15.56 9.93
N MET A 184 -0.37 -14.78 10.63
CA MET A 184 -0.48 -14.83 12.10
C MET A 184 -0.92 -16.20 12.59
N GLU A 185 -1.99 -16.79 12.02
CA GLU A 185 -2.43 -18.14 12.39
C GLU A 185 -1.31 -19.18 12.20
N THR A 186 -0.57 -19.08 11.08
CA THR A 186 0.54 -19.98 10.76
C THR A 186 1.68 -19.82 11.77
N ASN A 187 2.04 -18.59 12.13
CA ASN A 187 3.07 -18.30 13.14
C ASN A 187 2.63 -18.76 14.54
N VAL A 188 1.41 -18.46 14.98
CA VAL A 188 0.88 -18.90 16.28
C VAL A 188 0.99 -20.42 16.43
N ARG A 189 0.58 -21.20 15.42
CA ARG A 189 0.72 -22.66 15.44
C ARG A 189 2.17 -23.15 15.41
N TYR A 190 3.08 -22.36 14.84
CA TYR A 190 4.51 -22.68 14.83
C TYR A 190 5.15 -22.43 16.21
N TYR A 191 4.80 -21.32 16.87
CA TYR A 191 5.39 -20.89 18.14
C TYR A 191 4.75 -21.52 19.38
N LEU A 192 3.42 -21.77 19.39
CA LEU A 192 2.72 -22.43 20.50
C LEU A 192 2.76 -23.96 20.41
N ARG A 193 3.77 -24.50 19.74
CA ARG A 193 3.86 -25.92 19.46
C ARG A 193 4.18 -26.67 20.75
N ASP A 194 3.14 -27.18 21.43
CA ASP A 194 3.29 -28.15 22.52
C ASP A 194 4.08 -29.37 22.01
N ASP A 195 4.87 -29.98 22.89
CA ASP A 195 5.76 -31.10 22.54
C ASP A 195 5.01 -32.30 21.94
N ASP A 196 3.70 -32.45 22.20
CA ASP A 196 2.84 -33.47 21.59
C ASP A 196 2.37 -33.13 20.16
N GLU A 197 2.27 -31.84 19.79
CA GLU A 197 1.98 -31.39 18.42
C GLU A 197 3.21 -31.44 17.50
N ARG A 198 4.41 -31.75 18.02
CA ARG A 198 5.62 -31.99 17.22
C ARG A 198 5.42 -32.99 16.09
N ARG A 199 4.48 -33.93 16.22
CA ARG A 199 4.19 -34.96 15.22
C ARG A 199 3.23 -34.54 14.11
N PHE A 200 2.44 -33.46 14.27
CA PHE A 200 1.26 -33.23 13.41
C PHE A 200 1.43 -32.17 12.32
N LEU A 201 2.20 -31.09 12.54
CA LEU A 201 2.58 -30.17 11.45
C LEU A 201 3.73 -30.78 10.64
N THR A 202 3.39 -31.75 9.77
CA THR A 202 4.34 -32.30 8.80
C THR A 202 4.94 -31.15 7.97
N ARG A 203 6.22 -31.22 7.57
CA ARG A 203 6.83 -30.23 6.66
C ARG A 203 5.95 -29.89 5.44
N ARG A 204 5.20 -30.88 4.93
CA ARG A 204 4.20 -30.73 3.85
C ARG A 204 3.02 -29.81 4.20
N GLN A 205 2.55 -29.82 5.44
CA GLN A 205 1.49 -28.93 5.89
C GLN A 205 1.98 -27.50 6.03
N LEU A 206 3.16 -27.29 6.63
CA LEU A 206 3.78 -25.96 6.72
C LEU A 206 4.06 -25.38 5.33
N ALA A 207 4.61 -26.17 4.41
CA ALA A 207 4.83 -25.75 3.03
C ALA A 207 3.52 -25.34 2.33
N ARG A 208 2.43 -26.10 2.53
CA ARG A 208 1.11 -25.74 1.99
C ARG A 208 0.60 -24.41 2.55
N ARG A 209 0.73 -24.18 3.86
CA ARG A 209 0.33 -22.91 4.49
C ARG A 209 1.14 -21.73 3.93
N ILE A 210 2.45 -21.87 3.82
CA ILE A 210 3.32 -20.84 3.23
C ILE A 210 2.89 -20.53 1.79
N ILE A 211 2.59 -21.54 0.97
CA ILE A 211 2.09 -21.35 -0.40
C ILE A 211 0.76 -20.60 -0.41
N THR A 212 -0.18 -20.93 0.48
CA THR A 212 -1.47 -20.23 0.58
C THR A 212 -1.28 -18.76 0.98
N TYR A 213 -0.42 -18.48 1.96
CA TYR A 213 -0.06 -17.11 2.32
C TYR A 213 0.50 -16.34 1.13
N GLN A 214 1.48 -16.92 0.42
CA GLN A 214 2.09 -16.30 -0.75
C GLN A 214 1.07 -16.01 -1.85
N GLN A 215 0.14 -16.93 -2.12
CA GLN A 215 -0.93 -16.71 -3.10
C GLN A 215 -1.84 -15.53 -2.72
N LEU A 216 -2.23 -15.43 -1.44
CA LEU A 216 -3.02 -14.30 -0.94
C LEU A 216 -2.23 -12.99 -1.07
N PHE A 217 -0.96 -12.99 -0.69
CA PHE A 217 -0.09 -11.83 -0.78
C PHE A 217 0.16 -11.38 -2.24
N TYR A 218 0.30 -12.32 -3.18
CA TYR A 218 0.42 -12.00 -4.61
C TYR A 218 -0.88 -11.45 -5.19
N ALA A 219 -2.03 -11.97 -4.76
CA ALA A 219 -3.32 -11.40 -5.14
C ALA A 219 -3.45 -9.96 -4.62
N PHE A 220 -3.15 -9.73 -3.35
CA PHE A 220 -3.08 -8.39 -2.74
C PHE A 220 -2.17 -7.45 -3.55
N SER A 221 -0.92 -7.86 -3.80
CA SER A 221 0.07 -7.07 -4.53
C SER A 221 -0.43 -6.70 -5.92
N SER A 222 -1.09 -7.62 -6.62
CA SER A 222 -1.64 -7.40 -7.96
C SER A 222 -2.72 -6.31 -7.96
N PHE A 223 -3.63 -6.33 -6.99
CA PHE A 223 -4.64 -5.28 -6.86
C PHE A 223 -4.06 -3.94 -6.38
N ALA A 224 -3.02 -3.96 -5.54
CA ALA A 224 -2.28 -2.75 -5.17
C ALA A 224 -1.56 -2.11 -6.37
N ILE A 225 -1.07 -2.91 -7.32
CA ILE A 225 -0.52 -2.41 -8.59
C ILE A 225 -1.62 -1.80 -9.45
N LEU A 226 -2.79 -2.46 -9.53
CA LEU A 226 -3.95 -1.93 -10.26
C LEU A 226 -4.47 -0.60 -9.69
N MET A 227 -4.36 -0.36 -8.38
CA MET A 227 -4.64 0.96 -7.79
C MET A 227 -3.76 2.05 -8.39
N GLY A 228 -2.48 1.79 -8.65
CA GLY A 228 -1.61 2.79 -9.28
C GLY A 228 -1.97 3.07 -10.74
N VAL A 229 -2.34 2.04 -11.49
CA VAL A 229 -2.88 2.22 -12.85
C VAL A 229 -4.15 3.05 -12.82
N ASP A 230 -5.07 2.75 -11.89
CA ASP A 230 -6.32 3.46 -11.70
C ASP A 230 -6.11 4.94 -11.35
N VAL A 231 -5.15 5.26 -10.46
CA VAL A 231 -4.77 6.64 -10.13
C VAL A 231 -4.28 7.40 -11.37
N ILE A 232 -3.42 6.78 -12.19
CA ILE A 232 -2.90 7.42 -13.43
C ILE A 232 -4.03 7.68 -14.42
N VAL A 233 -4.88 6.69 -14.66
CA VAL A 233 -6.03 6.80 -15.57
C VAL A 233 -6.98 7.90 -15.09
N SER A 234 -7.35 7.88 -13.81
CA SER A 234 -8.27 8.83 -13.21
C SER A 234 -7.74 10.27 -13.24
N ALA A 235 -6.45 10.47 -12.91
CA ALA A 235 -5.81 11.78 -13.01
C ALA A 235 -5.77 12.30 -14.47
N THR A 236 -5.52 11.41 -15.44
CA THR A 236 -5.50 11.74 -16.86
C THR A 236 -6.89 12.12 -17.37
N LEU A 237 -7.92 11.36 -17.01
CA LEU A 237 -9.31 11.65 -17.39
C LEU A 237 -9.77 12.99 -16.80
N LEU A 238 -9.49 13.23 -15.51
CA LEU A 238 -9.77 14.51 -14.86
C LEU A 238 -9.09 15.67 -15.59
N TRP A 239 -7.80 15.55 -15.88
CA TRP A 239 -7.06 16.59 -16.59
C TRP A 239 -7.62 16.89 -17.98
N ARG A 240 -7.99 15.85 -18.74
CA ARG A 240 -8.65 16.01 -20.04
C ARG A 240 -9.97 16.77 -19.90
N ALA A 241 -10.77 16.45 -18.88
CA ALA A 241 -12.04 17.14 -18.63
C ALA A 241 -11.84 18.63 -18.31
N TRP A 242 -10.86 18.98 -17.46
CA TRP A 242 -10.50 20.37 -17.18
C TRP A 242 -10.00 21.11 -18.43
N LYS A 243 -9.16 20.46 -19.24
CA LYS A 243 -8.66 21.02 -20.50
C LYS A 243 -9.78 21.28 -21.50
N ASN A 244 -10.73 20.36 -21.62
CA ASN A 244 -11.89 20.50 -22.51
C ASN A 244 -12.81 21.65 -22.08
N ALA A 245 -12.89 21.94 -20.78
CA ALA A 245 -13.61 23.09 -20.25
C ALA A 245 -12.84 24.43 -20.42
N ALA A 246 -11.61 24.40 -20.95
CA ALA A 246 -10.70 25.55 -21.04
C ALA A 246 -10.41 26.23 -19.68
N ILE A 247 -10.47 25.48 -18.58
CA ILE A 247 -10.18 25.99 -17.23
C ILE A 247 -8.85 25.43 -16.74
N SER A 248 -7.96 26.29 -16.26
CA SER A 248 -6.70 25.88 -15.66
C SER A 248 -6.86 25.62 -14.16
N ASP A 249 -6.56 24.39 -13.74
CA ASP A 249 -6.54 23.99 -12.33
C ASP A 249 -5.16 23.48 -11.90
N LYS A 250 -4.59 24.13 -10.88
CA LYS A 250 -3.26 23.78 -10.36
C LYS A 250 -3.26 22.44 -9.63
N VAL A 251 -4.34 22.11 -8.91
CA VAL A 251 -4.44 20.84 -8.18
C VAL A 251 -4.44 19.68 -9.18
N THR A 252 -5.26 19.75 -10.22
CA THR A 252 -5.31 18.73 -11.29
C THR A 252 -3.96 18.58 -12.00
N ASN A 253 -3.24 19.68 -12.28
CA ASN A 253 -1.89 19.60 -12.83
C ASN A 253 -0.90 18.89 -11.88
N ILE A 254 -0.91 19.21 -10.59
CA ILE A 254 -0.04 18.52 -9.60
C ILE A 254 -0.44 17.05 -9.47
N MET A 255 -1.73 16.72 -9.52
CA MET A 255 -2.20 15.34 -9.50
C MET A 255 -1.66 14.56 -10.70
N LEU A 256 -1.71 15.13 -11.91
CA LEU A 256 -1.24 14.48 -13.13
C LEU A 256 0.28 14.38 -13.21
N TYR A 257 1.01 15.45 -12.87
CA TYR A 257 2.46 15.53 -13.12
C TYR A 257 3.32 15.14 -11.93
N VAL A 258 2.76 15.05 -10.73
CA VAL A 258 3.51 14.72 -9.51
C VAL A 258 2.91 13.51 -8.80
N VAL A 259 1.65 13.59 -8.37
CA VAL A 259 1.04 12.52 -7.54
C VAL A 259 0.89 11.21 -8.31
N ALA A 260 0.30 11.24 -9.51
CA ALA A 260 0.07 10.04 -10.29
C ALA A 260 1.39 9.35 -10.72
N PRO A 261 2.45 10.04 -11.18
CA PRO A 261 3.74 9.43 -11.43
C PRO A 261 4.40 8.85 -10.18
N LEU A 262 4.36 9.55 -9.04
CA LEU A 262 4.91 9.03 -7.77
C LEU A 262 4.18 7.77 -7.31
N TYR A 263 2.84 7.76 -7.41
CA TYR A 263 2.03 6.61 -7.06
C TYR A 263 2.23 5.45 -8.05
N GLY A 264 2.35 5.76 -9.34
CA GLY A 264 2.70 4.78 -10.36
C GLY A 264 4.07 4.14 -10.13
N LEU A 265 5.06 4.96 -9.74
CA LEU A 265 6.39 4.48 -9.37
C LEU A 265 6.35 3.61 -8.11
N LEU A 266 5.50 3.95 -7.13
CA LEU A 266 5.26 3.10 -5.96
C LEU A 266 4.72 1.73 -6.38
N SER A 267 3.70 1.69 -7.25
CA SER A 267 3.16 0.43 -7.78
C SER A 267 4.19 -0.35 -8.59
N LEU A 268 5.07 0.32 -9.34
CA LEU A 268 6.19 -0.31 -10.05
C LEU A 268 7.19 -0.94 -9.07
N VAL A 269 7.54 -0.23 -8.00
CA VAL A 269 8.43 -0.74 -6.93
C VAL A 269 7.82 -1.98 -6.29
N ILE A 270 6.53 -1.94 -5.92
CA ILE A 270 5.81 -3.10 -5.38
C ILE A 270 5.89 -4.27 -6.37
N MET A 271 5.59 -4.05 -7.65
CA MET A 271 5.68 -5.09 -8.68
C MET A 271 7.09 -5.70 -8.77
N ILE A 272 8.12 -4.86 -8.85
CA ILE A 272 9.52 -5.31 -8.97
C ILE A 272 9.89 -6.16 -7.76
N PHE A 273 9.64 -5.68 -6.54
CA PHE A 273 10.04 -6.41 -5.34
C PHE A 273 9.19 -7.66 -5.08
N THR A 274 7.91 -7.65 -5.46
CA THR A 274 7.08 -8.86 -5.45
C THR A 274 7.66 -9.94 -6.38
N ILE A 275 8.21 -9.57 -7.53
CA ILE A 275 8.93 -10.50 -8.43
C ILE A 275 10.26 -10.93 -7.82
N VAL A 276 11.07 -10.00 -7.30
CA VAL A 276 12.38 -10.27 -6.69
C VAL A 276 12.28 -11.24 -5.52
N PHE A 277 11.26 -11.09 -4.66
CA PHE A 277 11.00 -11.98 -3.53
C PHE A 277 10.14 -13.20 -3.87
N SER A 278 9.78 -13.38 -5.14
CA SER A 278 9.05 -14.58 -5.58
C SER A 278 9.96 -15.80 -5.68
N PRO A 279 9.41 -17.02 -5.72
CA PRO A 279 10.17 -18.24 -6.01
C PRO A 279 10.97 -18.19 -7.32
N SER A 280 10.59 -17.31 -8.26
CA SER A 280 11.23 -17.10 -9.56
C SER A 280 12.21 -15.91 -9.57
N GLY A 281 12.33 -15.17 -8.48
CA GLY A 281 13.15 -13.96 -8.36
C GLY A 281 14.61 -14.26 -8.03
N LEU A 282 15.05 -13.89 -6.83
CA LEU A 282 16.42 -14.17 -6.39
C LEU A 282 16.68 -15.70 -6.37
N PRO A 283 17.78 -16.17 -6.98
CA PRO A 283 18.10 -17.59 -6.98
C PRO A 283 18.34 -18.08 -5.56
N ARG A 284 18.09 -19.36 -5.28
CA ARG A 284 18.34 -19.96 -3.95
C ARG A 284 19.81 -19.89 -3.52
N SER A 285 20.72 -19.69 -4.48
CA SER A 285 22.15 -19.47 -4.24
C SER A 285 22.49 -18.01 -3.90
N ALA A 286 21.52 -17.08 -3.98
CA ALA A 286 21.72 -15.71 -3.56
C ALA A 286 22.08 -15.71 -2.06
N GLY A 287 23.25 -15.15 -1.73
CA GLY A 287 23.69 -15.04 -0.35
C GLY A 287 22.76 -14.14 0.47
N ARG A 288 22.87 -14.27 1.79
CA ARG A 288 22.10 -13.47 2.77
C ARG A 288 22.16 -11.96 2.48
N ALA A 289 23.33 -11.43 2.14
CA ALA A 289 23.54 -10.02 1.80
C ALA A 289 22.70 -9.52 0.60
N ALA A 290 22.41 -10.38 -0.38
CA ALA A 290 21.58 -10.01 -1.54
C ALA A 290 20.10 -9.86 -1.16
N PHE A 291 19.57 -10.77 -0.33
CA PHE A 291 18.22 -10.67 0.20
C PHE A 291 18.04 -9.46 1.11
N GLU A 292 19.03 -9.24 1.97
CA GLU A 292 19.08 -8.13 2.90
C GLU A 292 19.12 -6.76 2.19
N SER A 293 19.99 -6.60 1.20
CA SER A 293 20.06 -5.37 0.39
C SER A 293 18.80 -5.13 -0.44
N ALA A 294 18.21 -6.19 -1.02
CA ALA A 294 16.92 -6.08 -1.71
C ALA A 294 15.80 -5.66 -0.75
N SER A 295 15.78 -6.20 0.47
CA SER A 295 14.79 -5.85 1.50
C SER A 295 14.92 -4.38 1.91
N LEU A 296 16.14 -3.94 2.19
CA LEU A 296 16.44 -2.55 2.51
C LEU A 296 16.00 -1.60 1.39
N ALA A 297 16.31 -1.94 0.13
CA ALA A 297 15.90 -1.15 -1.03
C ALA A 297 14.37 -1.09 -1.18
N ASN A 298 13.68 -2.21 -0.97
CA ASN A 298 12.22 -2.25 -1.00
C ASN A 298 11.61 -1.32 0.06
N VAL A 299 12.07 -1.46 1.31
CA VAL A 299 11.59 -0.61 2.42
C VAL A 299 11.84 0.85 2.09
N LEU A 300 13.08 1.24 1.76
CA LEU A 300 13.46 2.61 1.46
C LEU A 300 12.64 3.23 0.32
N LEU A 301 12.50 2.50 -0.79
CA LEU A 301 11.79 3.01 -1.97
C LEU A 301 10.28 3.08 -1.71
N ALA A 302 9.68 2.06 -1.11
CA ALA A 302 8.25 2.03 -0.84
C ALA A 302 7.84 3.12 0.17
N THR A 303 8.51 3.20 1.32
CA THR A 303 8.20 4.23 2.33
C THR A 303 8.57 5.63 1.84
N GLY A 304 9.69 5.77 1.11
CA GLY A 304 10.09 7.04 0.49
C GLY A 304 9.05 7.58 -0.49
N LEU A 305 8.52 6.73 -1.37
CA LEU A 305 7.48 7.13 -2.32
C LEU A 305 6.13 7.40 -1.64
N LEU A 306 5.74 6.60 -0.63
CA LEU A 306 4.56 6.86 0.19
C LEU A 306 4.66 8.21 0.91
N LEU A 307 5.83 8.51 1.50
CA LEU A 307 6.11 9.78 2.16
C LEU A 307 6.03 10.94 1.16
N ALA A 308 6.58 10.77 -0.05
CA ALA A 308 6.53 11.78 -1.11
C ALA A 308 5.09 12.06 -1.58
N VAL A 309 4.27 11.02 -1.78
CA VAL A 309 2.85 11.16 -2.10
C VAL A 309 2.12 11.88 -0.99
N ALA A 310 2.26 11.44 0.26
CA ALA A 310 1.58 12.05 1.42
C ALA A 310 1.97 13.53 1.59
N THR A 311 3.26 13.83 1.47
CA THR A 311 3.77 15.21 1.55
C THR A 311 3.19 16.07 0.42
N THR A 312 3.12 15.55 -0.80
CA THR A 312 2.54 16.28 -1.94
C THR A 312 1.05 16.58 -1.73
N LEU A 313 0.27 15.58 -1.28
CA LEU A 313 -1.15 15.76 -0.93
C LEU A 313 -1.33 16.82 0.16
N LEU A 314 -0.41 16.88 1.09
CA LEU A 314 -0.47 17.83 2.19
C LEU A 314 -0.06 19.25 1.76
N VAL A 315 0.96 19.40 0.91
CA VAL A 315 1.35 20.68 0.32
C VAL A 315 0.21 21.27 -0.51
N LEU A 316 -0.57 20.44 -1.19
CA LEU A 316 -1.80 20.87 -1.88
C LEU A 316 -2.78 21.55 -0.91
N ALA A 317 -2.90 21.09 0.33
CA ALA A 317 -3.81 21.66 1.35
C ALA A 317 -3.54 23.11 1.69
N LEU A 318 -2.26 23.48 1.77
CA LEU A 318 -1.85 24.78 2.30
C LEU A 318 -2.11 25.91 1.33
N ARG A 319 -2.07 25.59 0.04
CA ARG A 319 -2.30 26.57 -1.01
C ARG A 319 -3.78 26.65 -1.34
N LYS A 320 -4.57 27.25 -0.44
CA LYS A 320 -6.02 27.49 -0.64
C LYS A 320 -6.34 28.10 -2.01
N ARG A 321 -5.47 29.00 -2.49
CA ARG A 321 -5.57 29.63 -3.83
C ARG A 321 -5.50 28.62 -4.99
N ASN A 322 -4.89 27.46 -4.79
CA ASN A 322 -4.86 26.41 -5.81
C ASN A 322 -6.20 25.68 -5.93
N TRP A 323 -7.03 25.69 -4.88
CA TRP A 323 -8.32 25.00 -4.87
C TRP A 323 -9.44 25.82 -5.55
N THR A 324 -9.24 27.12 -5.71
CA THR A 324 -10.15 27.99 -6.47
C THR A 324 -9.80 27.91 -7.96
N PRO A 325 -10.75 27.52 -8.84
CA PRO A 325 -10.52 27.50 -10.29
C PRO A 325 -10.10 28.89 -10.78
N GLY A 326 -9.00 28.97 -11.53
CA GLY A 326 -8.49 30.24 -12.04
C GLY A 326 -9.43 30.83 -13.08
N GLY A 327 -10.32 31.73 -12.66
CA GLY A 327 -11.25 32.44 -13.56
C GLY A 327 -12.70 32.47 -13.09
N ALA A 328 -13.08 31.68 -12.08
CA ALA A 328 -14.40 31.83 -11.48
C ALA A 328 -14.41 33.10 -10.62
N ALA A 329 -15.36 34.01 -10.88
CA ALA A 329 -15.77 35.04 -9.93
C ALA A 329 -15.84 34.44 -8.52
N PRO A 330 -15.53 35.22 -7.44
CA PRO A 330 -15.56 34.71 -6.08
C PRO A 330 -16.80 33.85 -5.90
N PRO A 331 -16.65 32.64 -5.31
CA PRO A 331 -17.74 31.68 -5.26
C PRO A 331 -18.98 32.45 -4.87
N MET A 332 -20.03 32.41 -5.70
CA MET A 332 -21.36 32.84 -5.28
C MET A 332 -21.46 32.35 -3.86
N GLN A 333 -21.47 33.29 -2.90
CA GLN A 333 -21.36 32.98 -1.48
C GLN A 333 -22.27 31.78 -1.30
N GLN A 334 -21.69 30.62 -0.97
CA GLN A 334 -22.49 29.47 -0.60
C GLN A 334 -23.30 30.01 0.55
N GLN A 335 -24.54 30.40 0.27
CA GLN A 335 -25.46 30.85 1.29
C GLN A 335 -25.39 29.70 2.28
N PRO A 336 -24.97 29.97 3.53
CA PRO A 336 -24.86 28.91 4.51
C PRO A 336 -26.14 28.10 4.43
N TYR A 337 -26.09 26.77 4.50
CA TYR A 337 -27.31 25.95 4.42
C TYR A 337 -28.38 26.38 5.46
N TRP A 338 -27.97 27.10 6.51
CA TRP A 338 -28.82 27.72 7.52
C TRP A 338 -29.25 29.17 7.23
N ALA A 339 -28.63 29.85 6.26
CA ALA A 339 -29.12 31.14 5.80
C ALA A 339 -30.50 30.90 5.19
N PRO A 340 -31.55 31.55 5.71
CA PRO A 340 -32.87 31.46 5.12
C PRO A 340 -32.70 31.76 3.64
N GLN A 341 -33.03 30.80 2.77
CA GLN A 341 -33.21 31.14 1.37
C GLN A 341 -34.13 32.35 1.37
N PRO A 342 -33.72 33.50 0.77
CA PRO A 342 -34.63 34.62 0.67
C PRO A 342 -35.88 34.04 0.05
N GLN A 343 -37.01 34.10 0.77
CA GLN A 343 -38.27 33.57 0.31
C GLN A 343 -38.66 34.34 -0.94
N GLN A 344 -38.13 33.93 -2.09
CA GLN A 344 -38.47 34.43 -3.40
C GLN A 344 -39.79 33.79 -3.85
N TYR A 345 -40.79 33.82 -2.98
CA TYR A 345 -42.20 33.63 -3.33
C TYR A 345 -43.05 34.42 -2.33
N THR A 346 -42.79 35.73 -2.22
CA THR A 346 -43.91 36.64 -1.96
C THR A 346 -44.76 36.60 -3.23
N TYR A 347 -45.71 35.67 -3.28
CA TYR A 347 -46.87 35.82 -4.14
C TYR A 347 -47.43 37.20 -3.81
N ALA A 348 -47.38 38.11 -4.79
CA ALA A 348 -48.10 39.36 -4.68
C ALA A 348 -49.54 38.99 -4.33
N ALA A 349 -50.00 39.41 -3.16
CA ALA A 349 -51.38 39.27 -2.78
C ALA A 349 -52.22 39.87 -3.92
N PRO A 350 -53.14 39.11 -4.53
CA PRO A 350 -54.04 39.69 -5.51
C PRO A 350 -54.78 40.87 -4.86
N PRO A 351 -54.96 41.99 -5.58
CA PRO A 351 -55.58 43.19 -5.02
C PRO A 351 -56.94 42.87 -4.41
N PRO A 352 -57.26 43.39 -3.21
CA PRO A 352 -58.53 43.14 -2.55
C PRO A 352 -59.61 43.93 -3.28
N GLY A 353 -60.35 43.27 -4.17
CA GLY A 353 -61.46 43.92 -4.85
C GLY A 353 -62.00 43.16 -6.05
N THR A 354 -62.68 42.05 -5.79
CA THR A 354 -64.00 41.75 -6.38
C THR A 354 -64.54 40.48 -5.74
N GLN A 355 -65.41 40.67 -4.75
CA GLN A 355 -66.38 39.66 -4.33
C GLN A 355 -67.37 39.44 -5.49
N SER A 356 -67.45 38.21 -5.96
CA SER A 356 -68.51 37.63 -6.79
C SER A 356 -68.03 36.22 -7.11
N GLY A 357 -68.68 35.12 -6.78
CA GLY A 357 -70.00 34.81 -6.26
C GLY A 357 -70.03 33.28 -6.24
N TYR A 358 -70.79 32.72 -5.30
CA TYR A 358 -71.02 31.29 -5.12
C TYR A 358 -71.25 30.53 -6.43
N VAL A 359 -70.55 29.41 -6.62
CA VAL A 359 -71.15 28.20 -7.25
C VAL A 359 -70.60 26.95 -6.56
N HIS A 360 -71.42 26.39 -5.67
CA HIS A 360 -71.37 24.98 -5.30
C HIS A 360 -71.78 24.16 -6.53
N GLY A 361 -70.84 23.44 -7.13
CA GLY A 361 -71.10 22.51 -8.23
C GLY A 361 -70.83 21.08 -7.79
N HIS A 362 -71.90 20.34 -7.51
CA HIS A 362 -71.90 18.88 -7.46
C HIS A 362 -71.27 18.29 -8.73
N PHE A 363 -70.38 17.31 -8.59
CA PHE A 363 -69.94 16.45 -9.69
C PHE A 363 -70.96 15.33 -9.90
N PRO A 364 -71.62 15.21 -11.07
CA PRO A 364 -72.20 13.95 -11.51
C PRO A 364 -71.16 13.17 -12.33
N HIS A 365 -71.13 11.86 -12.10
CA HIS A 365 -70.38 10.91 -12.90
C HIS A 365 -70.73 11.03 -14.39
N GLY A 366 -69.73 11.34 -15.22
CA GLY A 366 -69.79 11.28 -16.68
C GLY A 366 -68.69 10.38 -17.25
N PRO A 367 -68.92 9.72 -18.41
CA PRO A 367 -68.02 8.72 -18.99
C PRO A 367 -66.70 9.31 -19.52
N PRO A 368 -65.66 8.50 -19.70
CA PRO A 368 -64.32 8.98 -20.09
C PRO A 368 -64.35 9.59 -21.50
N MET A 369 -64.03 10.88 -21.59
CA MET A 369 -63.76 11.53 -22.87
C MET A 369 -62.40 11.09 -23.41
N ALA A 370 -62.43 10.52 -24.62
CA ALA A 370 -61.25 10.18 -25.40
C ALA A 370 -60.53 11.47 -25.82
N PHE A 371 -59.23 11.56 -25.50
CA PHE A 371 -58.36 12.63 -25.99
C PHE A 371 -58.06 12.42 -27.47
N ALA A 372 -58.47 13.36 -28.31
CA ALA A 372 -57.97 13.49 -29.67
C ALA A 372 -56.52 14.01 -29.63
N PRO A 373 -55.58 13.43 -30.40
CA PRO A 373 -54.21 13.92 -30.46
C PRO A 373 -54.18 15.26 -31.22
N GLY A 374 -53.62 16.29 -30.58
CA GLY A 374 -53.39 17.59 -31.21
C GLY A 374 -52.35 17.52 -32.34
N PRO A 375 -52.42 18.43 -33.32
CA PRO A 375 -51.48 18.47 -34.43
C PRO A 375 -50.07 18.82 -33.94
N GLY A 376 -49.10 18.00 -34.32
CA GLY A 376 -47.68 18.23 -34.04
C GLY A 376 -47.13 19.48 -34.75
N PRO A 377 -46.02 20.06 -34.25
CA PRO A 377 -45.41 21.24 -34.83
C PRO A 377 -44.90 20.96 -36.25
N ALA A 378 -45.15 21.90 -37.15
CA ALA A 378 -44.67 21.89 -38.53
C ALA A 378 -43.14 21.84 -38.58
N VAL A 379 -42.61 20.86 -39.31
CA VAL A 379 -41.18 20.70 -39.59
C VAL A 379 -40.81 21.64 -40.73
N ASP A 380 -39.86 22.54 -40.47
CA ASP A 380 -39.27 23.47 -41.45
C ASP A 380 -38.38 22.71 -42.45
N PRO A 381 -38.68 22.72 -43.77
CA PRO A 381 -37.97 21.91 -44.77
C PRO A 381 -36.79 22.66 -45.41
N THR A 382 -35.87 23.22 -44.62
CA THR A 382 -34.69 23.93 -45.19
C THR A 382 -33.31 23.55 -44.64
N LEU A 383 -33.17 22.49 -43.83
CA LEU A 383 -31.85 22.00 -43.41
C LEU A 383 -31.47 20.70 -44.15
N ALA A 384 -30.75 20.87 -45.25
CA ALA A 384 -30.05 19.78 -45.92
C ALA A 384 -29.00 19.15 -44.98
N PRO A 385 -28.91 17.81 -44.89
CA PRO A 385 -27.91 17.16 -44.05
C PRO A 385 -26.51 17.34 -44.63
N GLN A 386 -25.65 18.06 -43.91
CA GLN A 386 -24.21 18.06 -44.16
C GLN A 386 -23.64 16.67 -43.80
N ALA A 387 -23.03 16.03 -44.79
CA ALA A 387 -22.32 14.77 -44.62
C ALA A 387 -21.11 14.95 -43.67
N PRO A 388 -20.85 14.01 -42.75
CA PRO A 388 -19.66 14.05 -41.91
C PRO A 388 -18.38 13.83 -42.74
N PRO A 389 -17.27 14.53 -42.43
CA PRO A 389 -16.01 14.33 -43.14
C PRO A 389 -15.44 12.93 -42.89
N ALA A 390 -15.04 12.29 -44.00
CA ALA A 390 -14.47 10.95 -44.02
C ALA A 390 -13.18 10.84 -43.19
N ALA A 391 -13.18 9.92 -42.22
CA ALA A 391 -11.98 9.50 -41.51
C ALA A 391 -11.07 8.72 -42.47
N ARG A 392 -9.91 9.32 -42.78
CA ARG A 392 -8.87 8.75 -43.63
C ARG A 392 -8.00 7.79 -42.81
N ASN A 393 -8.41 6.52 -42.73
CA ASN A 393 -7.55 5.45 -42.22
C ASN A 393 -6.74 4.85 -43.39
N SER A 394 -5.46 5.17 -43.45
CA SER A 394 -4.49 4.50 -44.32
C SER A 394 -3.90 3.28 -43.61
N TYR A 395 -4.40 2.09 -43.93
CA TYR A 395 -3.71 0.83 -43.70
C TYR A 395 -2.91 0.48 -44.97
N ALA A 396 -1.59 0.44 -44.86
CA ALA A 396 -0.73 -0.10 -45.89
C ALA A 396 -0.61 -1.63 -45.71
N TYR A 397 -1.08 -2.36 -46.71
CA TYR A 397 -0.76 -3.76 -46.96
C TYR A 397 0.70 -3.88 -47.39
N ALA A 398 1.46 -4.78 -46.77
CA ALA A 398 2.66 -5.36 -47.35
C ALA A 398 2.57 -6.88 -47.18
N SER A 399 2.53 -7.55 -48.32
CA SER A 399 2.53 -8.99 -48.56
C SER A 399 3.77 -9.71 -47.99
N GLY A 400 3.59 -10.96 -47.57
CA GLY A 400 4.63 -11.88 -47.06
C GLY A 400 5.69 -12.30 -48.10
N PRO A 401 6.52 -13.36 -47.83
CA PRO A 401 5.99 -14.71 -47.59
C PRO A 401 6.77 -15.64 -46.62
N SER A 402 6.15 -16.81 -46.41
CA SER A 402 6.69 -18.15 -46.09
C SER A 402 7.19 -18.49 -44.67
N THR A 403 6.41 -19.38 -44.05
CA THR A 403 6.73 -20.35 -42.99
C THR A 403 7.75 -21.41 -43.45
N PRO A 404 8.39 -22.13 -42.50
CA PRO A 404 7.90 -23.48 -42.21
C PRO A 404 7.73 -23.82 -40.72
N GLN A 405 6.95 -24.88 -40.53
CA GLN A 405 6.32 -25.42 -39.33
C GLN A 405 7.29 -26.04 -38.30
N GLY A 406 6.91 -25.95 -37.03
CA GLY A 406 7.38 -26.80 -35.93
C GLY A 406 6.29 -26.91 -34.85
N PRO A 407 5.99 -28.10 -34.31
CA PRO A 407 4.73 -28.34 -33.59
C PRO A 407 4.82 -27.99 -32.10
N SER A 408 3.80 -27.31 -31.58
CA SER A 408 3.55 -27.21 -30.14
C SER A 408 2.33 -28.08 -29.78
N PRO A 409 2.46 -29.03 -28.84
CA PRO A 409 1.34 -29.78 -28.29
C PRO A 409 0.66 -28.98 -27.16
N TYR A 410 -0.48 -29.49 -26.68
CA TYR A 410 -1.34 -29.02 -25.58
C TYR A 410 -2.56 -28.17 -25.96
N ALA A 411 -3.59 -28.88 -26.45
CA ALA A 411 -4.99 -28.52 -26.18
C ALA A 411 -5.47 -29.25 -24.91
N PRO A 412 -6.23 -28.60 -24.01
CA PRO A 412 -6.79 -29.24 -22.83
C PRO A 412 -8.07 -30.02 -23.16
N PRO A 413 -8.33 -31.20 -22.54
CA PRO A 413 -9.57 -31.93 -22.76
C PRO A 413 -10.72 -31.36 -21.93
N ARG A 414 -11.90 -31.33 -22.56
CA ARG A 414 -13.22 -31.05 -21.95
C ARG A 414 -13.65 -32.21 -21.02
N PRO A 415 -14.53 -31.93 -20.03
CA PRO A 415 -15.01 -32.93 -19.09
C PRO A 415 -16.20 -33.73 -19.67
N GLY A 416 -16.15 -35.05 -19.53
CA GLY A 416 -17.26 -35.97 -19.77
C GLY A 416 -17.55 -36.76 -18.50
N SER A 417 -18.83 -36.89 -18.18
CA SER A 417 -19.39 -37.45 -16.95
C SER A 417 -19.98 -38.86 -17.16
N TYR A 418 -20.09 -39.60 -16.04
CA TYR A 418 -20.87 -40.83 -15.78
C TYR A 418 -20.45 -42.18 -16.41
N TYR A 419 -20.01 -43.15 -15.58
CA TYR A 419 -20.86 -44.25 -15.06
C TYR A 419 -20.12 -45.09 -14.00
N SER A 420 -20.90 -45.93 -13.32
CA SER A 420 -20.72 -46.56 -12.01
C SER A 420 -20.18 -48.02 -12.04
N HIS A 421 -19.85 -48.47 -10.82
CA HIS A 421 -19.85 -49.85 -10.30
C HIS A 421 -18.61 -50.76 -10.34
N ALA A 422 -18.36 -51.28 -9.14
CA ALA A 422 -17.97 -52.64 -8.76
C ALA A 422 -16.47 -53.00 -8.60
N SER A 423 -16.17 -53.23 -7.32
CA SER A 423 -15.13 -54.02 -6.68
C SER A 423 -14.71 -55.32 -7.37
N SER A 424 -13.40 -55.59 -7.44
CA SER A 424 -12.72 -56.75 -6.85
C SER A 424 -11.26 -56.88 -7.34
N HIS A 425 -10.41 -57.47 -6.48
CA HIS A 425 -9.09 -58.06 -6.74
C HIS A 425 -7.87 -57.15 -7.01
N ALA A 426 -6.99 -57.10 -6.01
CA ALA A 426 -5.53 -57.05 -6.19
C ALA A 426 -5.05 -58.42 -6.75
N PRO A 427 -3.95 -58.50 -7.55
CA PRO A 427 -2.60 -58.42 -6.98
C PRO A 427 -1.49 -57.85 -7.91
N ALA A 428 -0.29 -57.79 -7.34
CA ALA A 428 1.05 -57.78 -7.97
C ALA A 428 1.59 -56.46 -8.56
N SER A 429 2.50 -55.86 -7.80
CA SER A 429 3.42 -54.78 -8.19
C SER A 429 4.52 -55.29 -9.13
N PRO A 430 4.96 -54.46 -10.10
CA PRO A 430 6.34 -54.45 -10.59
C PRO A 430 7.08 -53.16 -10.16
N PRO A 431 8.42 -53.15 -10.18
CA PRO A 431 9.23 -52.13 -9.51
C PRO A 431 9.32 -50.87 -10.37
N LEU A 432 9.08 -49.70 -9.76
CA LEU A 432 9.32 -48.40 -10.39
C LEU A 432 10.39 -47.64 -9.62
N ALA A 433 11.44 -47.31 -10.37
CA ALA A 433 12.64 -46.61 -9.95
C ALA A 433 12.33 -45.32 -9.19
N SER A 434 12.98 -45.16 -8.03
CA SER A 434 13.01 -43.94 -7.27
C SER A 434 13.88 -42.89 -7.96
N ALA A 435 13.27 -42.00 -8.73
CA ALA A 435 13.83 -40.67 -8.98
C ALA A 435 13.14 -39.70 -8.02
N VAL A 436 13.85 -39.32 -6.95
CA VAL A 436 13.44 -38.27 -6.02
C VAL A 436 14.12 -36.97 -6.48
N PRO A 437 13.38 -35.94 -6.92
CA PRO A 437 13.93 -34.60 -7.00
C PRO A 437 13.51 -33.79 -5.77
N GLY A 438 14.52 -33.35 -5.02
CA GLY A 438 14.58 -31.98 -4.50
C GLY A 438 13.73 -31.70 -3.26
N GLY A 439 14.34 -31.87 -2.09
CA GLY A 439 13.81 -31.37 -0.83
C GLY A 439 13.58 -29.85 -0.85
N TYR A 440 12.42 -29.45 -0.34
CA TYR A 440 12.09 -28.06 -0.01
C TYR A 440 12.62 -27.77 1.39
N THR A 441 13.68 -26.96 1.49
CA THR A 441 14.07 -26.30 2.74
C THR A 441 13.28 -24.99 2.84
N PRO A 442 12.47 -24.78 3.89
CA PRO A 442 11.91 -23.45 4.16
C PRO A 442 13.07 -22.47 4.41
N PRO A 443 12.89 -21.17 4.12
CA PRO A 443 13.89 -20.17 4.45
C PRO A 443 14.16 -20.25 5.95
N ALA A 444 15.44 -20.41 6.30
CA ALA A 444 15.89 -20.43 7.68
C ALA A 444 15.52 -19.07 8.30
N SER A 445 14.53 -19.08 9.19
CA SER A 445 14.63 -18.24 10.37
C SER A 445 15.94 -18.62 11.05
N ALA A 446 16.81 -17.63 11.24
CA ALA A 446 18.12 -17.81 11.85
C ALA A 446 17.95 -18.28 13.31
N TYR A 447 17.91 -19.60 13.51
CA TYR A 447 18.08 -20.26 14.80
C TYR A 447 18.83 -21.56 14.54
N GLY A 448 20.05 -21.63 15.07
CA GLY A 448 20.89 -22.82 14.98
C GLY A 448 22.33 -22.51 15.36
N GLY A 449 22.60 -22.54 16.67
CA GLY A 449 23.96 -22.57 17.20
C GLY A 449 24.73 -23.75 16.61
N ALA A 450 25.89 -23.45 16.03
CA ALA A 450 26.81 -24.45 15.55
C ALA A 450 27.73 -24.87 16.70
N ALA A 451 27.57 -26.11 17.13
CA ALA A 451 28.58 -26.82 17.90
C ALA A 451 29.90 -26.85 17.11
N SER A 452 30.99 -26.56 17.81
CA SER A 452 32.36 -26.65 17.31
C SER A 452 32.74 -28.11 17.05
N PRO A 453 33.50 -28.37 15.97
CA PRO A 453 34.58 -29.33 16.12
C PRO A 453 35.89 -28.86 15.47
N GLY A 454 36.98 -29.13 16.18
CA GLY A 454 38.20 -29.63 15.54
C GLY A 454 39.22 -28.57 15.15
N GLY A 455 40.32 -28.57 15.91
CA GLY A 455 41.50 -27.75 15.73
C GLY A 455 42.15 -27.78 14.34
N TYR A 456 42.86 -26.69 14.07
CA TYR A 456 44.07 -26.67 13.26
C TYR A 456 45.02 -25.62 13.84
N SER A 457 46.13 -26.06 14.41
CA SER A 457 47.30 -25.22 14.68
C SER A 457 48.14 -25.10 13.40
N PRO A 458 48.76 -23.94 13.16
CA PRO A 458 49.99 -23.90 12.39
C PRO A 458 51.14 -23.20 13.17
N PRO A 459 52.38 -23.36 12.68
CA PRO A 459 53.54 -23.60 13.54
C PRO A 459 54.42 -22.36 13.79
N SER A 460 55.29 -22.52 14.78
CA SER A 460 56.46 -21.70 15.06
C SER A 460 57.57 -21.86 13.99
N SER A 461 58.18 -20.74 13.60
CA SER A 461 59.55 -20.62 13.04
C SER A 461 59.90 -19.12 13.06
N SER A 462 60.78 -18.61 13.93
CA SER A 462 62.26 -18.67 13.96
C SER A 462 62.95 -17.56 13.16
N GLN A 463 63.70 -16.72 13.90
CA GLN A 463 64.99 -16.06 13.59
C GLN A 463 65.02 -14.79 12.70
N GLY A 464 65.78 -13.80 13.20
CA GLY A 464 66.02 -12.43 12.67
C GLY A 464 67.00 -12.36 11.48
N PRO A 465 67.83 -11.29 11.28
CA PRO A 465 68.50 -10.45 12.29
C PRO A 465 68.68 -8.92 11.98
N SER A 466 69.20 -8.16 12.97
CA SER A 466 70.17 -7.02 12.95
C SER A 466 70.03 -5.88 11.89
N THR A 467 70.16 -4.56 12.14
CA THR A 467 70.90 -3.69 13.11
C THR A 467 70.55 -2.20 12.74
N PRO A 468 71.31 -1.13 13.10
CA PRO A 468 71.22 -0.35 14.35
C PRO A 468 71.02 1.17 14.11
N ALA A 469 70.76 1.97 15.16
CA ALA A 469 71.39 3.28 15.40
C ALA A 469 70.77 4.03 16.59
N ALA A 470 71.64 4.37 17.55
CA ALA A 470 71.79 5.64 18.31
C ALA A 470 70.57 6.29 19.01
N ALA A 471 70.67 6.98 20.15
CA ALA A 471 71.64 7.18 21.24
C ALA A 471 70.97 8.19 22.21
N CYS A 472 71.53 8.36 23.42
CA CYS A 472 71.22 9.34 24.49
C CYS A 472 70.04 8.94 25.40
N GLY A 473 70.22 8.57 26.67
CA GLY A 473 70.74 9.36 27.81
C GLY A 473 69.51 9.75 28.67
N GLU A 474 69.39 9.67 29.99
CA GLU A 474 70.29 9.61 31.14
C GLU A 474 69.57 8.90 32.31
N ASP A 475 70.37 8.30 33.20
CA ASP A 475 70.30 8.17 34.65
C ASP A 475 68.97 8.27 35.45
N GLY A 476 68.84 7.35 36.43
CA GLY A 476 68.56 7.80 37.80
C GLY A 476 67.50 7.06 38.62
N THR A 477 67.94 6.01 39.32
CA THR A 477 67.61 5.70 40.74
C THR A 477 66.18 5.26 41.17
N ALA A 478 66.15 3.99 41.62
CA ALA A 478 65.77 3.53 42.97
C ALA A 478 64.32 3.60 43.49
N SER A 479 63.75 2.40 43.66
CA SER A 479 63.14 1.85 44.90
C SER A 479 62.13 2.69 45.69
N ARG A 480 60.86 2.24 45.76
CA ARG A 480 60.25 1.90 47.06
C ARG A 480 58.95 1.10 46.95
N VAL A 481 58.94 0.00 47.69
CA VAL A 481 57.80 -0.78 48.17
C VAL A 481 57.09 0.00 49.31
N THR A 482 55.83 -0.40 49.57
CA THR A 482 54.83 0.04 50.58
C THR A 482 53.86 1.10 50.05
N ARG A 483 52.54 0.89 50.08
CA ARG A 483 51.72 0.15 51.07
C ARG A 483 50.52 -0.52 50.40
#